data_AF-A0A2H3CSI2-F1
#
_entry.id   AF-A0A2H3CSI2-F1
#
_cell.length_a   1.000
_cell.length_b   1.000
_cell.length_c   1.000
_cell.angle_alpha   90.00
_cell.angle_beta   90.00
_cell.angle_gamma   90.00
#
_symmetry.space_group_name_H-M   'P 1'
#
loop_
_entity.id
_entity.type
_entity.pdbx_description
1 polymer ?
#
loop_
_entity_poly.entity_id
_entity_poly.type
_entity_poly.pdbx_seq_one_letter_code
_entity_poly.pdbx_strand_id
1 'polypeptide(L)' 'DNMRKEILNVLNGTGGGQGVKWADAMKALGSQSSIKINPAKFSEVIKALENEGLLKVVREWDKCMIRKIDG' A
#
# COMPACT_ATOMS: atom_id res chain seq x y z
N ASP A 1 6.02 11.77 6.01
CA ASP A 1 5.84 11.24 4.64
C ASP A 1 4.42 11.31 4.13
N ASN A 2 4.17 12.11 3.08
CA ASN A 2 2.89 12.09 2.37
C ASN A 2 2.56 10.70 1.82
N MET A 3 3.53 10.03 1.18
CA MET A 3 3.28 8.73 0.54
C MET A 3 2.83 7.64 1.52
N ARG A 4 3.41 7.62 2.73
CA ARG A 4 3.01 6.70 3.82
C ARG A 4 1.55 6.92 4.22
N LYS A 5 1.16 8.16 4.45
CA LYS A 5 -0.21 8.52 4.86
C LYS A 5 -1.22 8.17 3.78
N GLU A 6 -0.89 8.45 2.52
CA GLU A 6 -1.74 8.12 1.38
C GLU A 6 -1.93 6.61 1.21
N ILE A 7 -0.87 5.81 1.38
CA ILE A 7 -0.95 4.34 1.35
C ILE A 7 -1.93 3.84 2.40
N LEU A 8 -1.82 4.33 3.64
CA LEU A 8 -2.74 3.97 4.72
C LEU A 8 -4.17 4.42 4.42
N ASN A 9 -4.34 5.59 3.78
CA ASN A 9 -5.65 6.09 3.37
C ASN A 9 -6.31 5.20 2.32
N VAL A 10 -5.55 4.76 1.29
CA VAL A 10 -6.02 3.82 0.27
C VAL A 10 -6.40 2.47 0.90
N LEU A 11 -5.57 1.95 1.82
CA LEU A 11 -5.85 0.70 2.52
C LEU A 11 -7.09 0.81 3.44
N ASN A 12 -7.28 1.95 4.11
CA ASN A 12 -8.48 2.21 4.92
C ASN A 12 -9.74 2.33 4.04
N GLY A 13 -9.65 2.97 2.87
CA GLY A 13 -10.77 3.14 1.94
C GLY A 13 -11.24 1.83 1.29
N THR A 14 -10.39 0.80 1.25
CA THR A 14 -10.73 -0.50 0.65
C THR A 14 -11.46 -1.44 1.63
N GLY A 15 -11.74 -1.00 2.86
CA GLY A 15 -12.34 -1.82 3.91
C GLY A 15 -11.31 -2.83 4.44
N GLY A 16 -10.70 -2.50 5.58
CA GLY A 16 -9.45 -3.08 6.12
C GLY A 16 -9.32 -4.62 6.23
N GLY A 17 -10.35 -5.41 5.91
CA GLY A 17 -10.30 -6.88 5.93
C GLY A 17 -9.89 -7.55 4.61
N GLN A 18 -10.15 -6.96 3.43
CA GLN A 18 -9.94 -7.66 2.15
C GLN A 18 -8.53 -7.52 1.57
N GLY A 19 -7.80 -6.47 1.97
CA GLY A 19 -6.53 -6.10 1.35
C GLY A 19 -6.71 -5.55 -0.06
N VAL A 20 -5.74 -4.77 -0.51
CA VAL A 20 -5.72 -4.18 -1.85
C VAL A 20 -4.64 -4.85 -2.70
N LYS A 21 -4.88 -5.05 -3.99
CA LYS A 21 -3.81 -5.53 -4.88
C LYS A 21 -2.75 -4.45 -5.04
N TRP A 22 -1.50 -4.86 -5.16
CA TRP A 22 -0.37 -3.94 -5.38
C TRP A 22 -0.61 -2.99 -6.56
N ALA A 23 -1.11 -3.51 -7.68
CA ALA A 23 -1.44 -2.73 -8.87
C ALA A 23 -2.58 -1.72 -8.62
N ASP A 24 -3.61 -2.12 -7.87
CA ASP A 24 -4.72 -1.24 -7.51
C ASP A 24 -4.27 -0.16 -6.51
N ALA A 25 -3.39 -0.48 -5.56
CA ALA A 25 -2.79 0.53 -4.68
C ALA A 25 -1.98 1.56 -5.47
N MET A 26 -1.13 1.12 -6.40
CA MET A 26 -0.34 2.05 -7.22
C MET A 26 -1.22 2.92 -8.11
N LYS A 27 -2.31 2.37 -8.68
CA LYS A 27 -3.29 3.15 -9.44
C LYS A 27 -4.04 4.15 -8.55
N ALA A 28 -4.56 3.71 -7.41
CA ALA A 28 -5.31 4.57 -6.48
C ALA A 28 -4.45 5.74 -5.98
N LEU A 29 -3.20 5.46 -5.62
CA LEU A 29 -2.24 6.50 -5.25
C LEU A 29 -1.96 7.44 -6.42
N GLY A 30 -1.82 6.92 -7.64
CA GLY A 30 -1.51 7.74 -8.83
C GLY A 30 -2.69 8.60 -9.28
N SER A 31 -3.91 8.16 -9.01
CA SER A 31 -5.14 8.92 -9.27
C SER A 31 -5.43 9.95 -8.18
N GLN A 32 -5.10 9.66 -6.92
CA GLN A 32 -5.44 10.51 -5.78
C GLN A 32 -4.35 11.54 -5.45
N SER A 33 -3.09 11.25 -5.79
CA SER A 33 -1.95 12.15 -5.54
C SER A 33 -1.35 12.68 -6.84
N SER A 34 -1.13 13.98 -6.93
CA SER A 34 -0.27 14.62 -7.95
C SER A 34 1.22 14.27 -7.81
N ILE A 35 1.55 13.23 -7.05
CA ILE A 35 2.91 12.79 -6.75
C ILE A 35 3.29 11.75 -7.80
N LYS A 36 4.40 11.97 -8.51
CA LYS A 36 4.98 10.95 -9.40
C LYS A 36 5.33 9.71 -8.57
N ILE A 37 4.57 8.64 -8.75
CA ILE A 37 4.80 7.37 -8.07
C ILE A 37 5.95 6.66 -8.76
N ASN A 38 7.05 6.53 -8.04
CA ASN A 38 8.14 5.67 -8.45
C ASN A 38 7.92 4.27 -7.84
N PRO A 39 7.82 3.19 -8.63
CA PRO A 39 7.60 1.84 -8.11
C PRO A 39 8.66 1.40 -7.09
N ALA A 40 9.91 1.84 -7.25
CA ALA A 40 10.97 1.60 -6.26
C ALA A 40 10.67 2.24 -4.90
N LYS A 41 10.24 3.52 -4.90
CA LYS A 41 9.90 4.26 -3.69
C LYS A 41 8.64 3.71 -3.02
N PHE A 42 7.65 3.29 -3.81
CA PHE A 42 6.48 2.60 -3.29
C PHE A 42 6.87 1.31 -2.57
N SER A 43 7.76 0.51 -3.18
CA SER A 43 8.25 -0.73 -2.57
C SER A 43 9.00 -0.49 -1.25
N GLU A 44 9.86 0.53 -1.19
CA GLU A 44 10.53 0.92 0.06
C GLU A 44 9.54 1.30 1.16
N VAL A 45 8.56 2.15 0.86
CA VAL A 45 7.58 2.60 1.87
C VAL A 45 6.70 1.45 2.35
N ILE A 46 6.29 0.54 1.46
CA ILE A 46 5.55 -0.67 1.83
C ILE A 46 6.40 -1.58 2.72
N LYS A 47 7.68 -1.82 2.38
CA LYS A 47 8.59 -2.63 3.21
C LYS A 47 8.82 -2.00 4.58
N ALA A 48 8.96 -0.68 4.66
CA ALA A 48 9.09 0.02 5.93
C ALA A 48 7.83 -0.15 6.79
N LEU A 49 6.64 0.06 6.21
CA LEU A 49 5.37 -0.13 6.89
C LEU A 49 5.11 -1.59 7.31
N GLU A 50 5.59 -2.55 6.53
CA GLU A 50 5.55 -3.97 6.88
C GLU A 50 6.48 -4.29 8.05
N ASN A 51 7.70 -3.74 8.05
CA ASN A 51 8.65 -3.89 9.14
C ASN A 51 8.14 -3.25 10.44
N GLU A 52 7.40 -2.15 10.33
CA GLU A 52 6.69 -1.51 11.44
C GLU A 52 5.44 -2.27 11.90
N GLY A 53 5.04 -3.34 11.21
CA GLY A 53 3.88 -4.17 11.56
C GLY A 53 2.52 -3.51 11.26
N LEU A 54 2.49 -2.43 10.47
CA LEU A 54 1.26 -1.72 10.12
C LEU A 54 0.52 -2.36 8.94
N LEU A 55 1.25 -3.09 8.11
CA LEU A 55 0.71 -3.84 6.98
C LEU A 55 1.47 -5.15 6.79
N LYS A 56 0.91 -6.02 5.97
CA LYS A 56 1.54 -7.25 5.51
C LYS A 56 1.31 -7.41 4.03
N VAL A 57 2.36 -7.71 3.30
CA VAL A 57 2.28 -8.15 1.92
C VAL A 57 2.00 -9.65 1.91
N VAL A 58 0.89 -10.03 1.30
CA VAL A 58 0.43 -11.40 1.16
C VAL A 58 0.56 -11.80 -0.31
N ARG A 59 1.36 -12.84 -0.57
CA ARG A 59 1.77 -13.38 -1.89
C ARG A 59 2.85 -12.56 -2.60
N GLU A 60 3.68 -13.25 -3.36
CA GLU A 60 5.02 -12.75 -3.70
C GLU A 60 5.08 -11.90 -4.99
N TRP A 61 4.15 -12.02 -5.95
CA TRP A 61 4.35 -11.41 -7.28
C TRP A 61 3.05 -10.88 -7.92
N ASP A 62 2.44 -11.62 -8.84
CA ASP A 62 1.30 -11.15 -9.66
C ASP A 62 -0.01 -10.97 -8.85
N LYS A 63 -0.10 -11.71 -7.74
CA LYS A 63 -1.23 -11.67 -6.79
C LYS A 63 -0.86 -10.97 -5.48
N CYS A 64 0.19 -10.15 -5.50
CA CYS A 64 0.65 -9.40 -4.34
C CYS A 64 -0.48 -8.53 -3.79
N MET A 65 -0.94 -8.87 -2.58
CA MET A 65 -1.98 -8.17 -1.85
C MET A 65 -1.38 -7.50 -0.64
N ILE A 66 -1.63 -6.21 -0.49
CA ILE A 66 -1.26 -5.44 0.69
C ILE A 66 -2.45 -5.49 1.64
N ARG A 67 -2.26 -6.08 2.81
CA ARG A 67 -3.26 -6.10 3.88
C ARG A 67 -2.81 -5.19 5.00
N LYS A 68 -3.72 -4.38 5.51
CA LYS A 68 -3.47 -3.67 6.76
C LYS A 68 -3.53 -4.68 7.90
N ILE A 69 -2.63 -4.55 8.87
CA ILE A 69 -2.76 -5.24 10.15
C ILE A 69 -3.48 -4.24 11.06
N ASP A 70 -4.79 -4.42 11.23
CA ASP A 70 -5.48 -3.85 12.38
C ASP A 70 -5.23 -4.83 13.54
N GLY A 71 -4.54 -4.35 14.57
CA GLY A 71 -4.37 -5.07 15.84
C GLY A 71 -5.63 -5.00 16.67
#